data_AF-A0A7S2Q4V7-F1
#
_entry.id   AF-A0A7S2Q4V7-F1
#
_cell.length_a   1.000
_cell.length_b   1.000
_cell.length_c   1.000
_cell.angle_alpha   90.00
_cell.angle_beta   90.00
_cell.angle_gamma   90.00
#
_symmetry.space_group_name_H-M   'P 1'
#
loop_
_entity.id
_entity.type
_entity.pdbx_description
1 polymer ?
#
loop_
_entity_poly.entity_id
_entity_poly.type
_entity_poly.pdbx_seq_one_letter_code
_entity_poly.pdbx_strand_id
1 'polypeptide(L)'
;MVLDIEGALLVGQLPGVNLRLAKIAFDAEAICADTYEDAMAKGRVRTAADSLALPRGYVTLWGVACTSLSFLIGRDRLAAELPEGARLVTMWD
;
A
#
# COMPACT_ATOMS: atom_id res chain seq x y z
N MET A 1 -3.26 -3.70 8.58
CA MET A 1 -3.84 -5.00 8.16
C MET A 1 -3.06 -5.55 6.99
N VAL A 2 -2.30 -6.65 7.20
CA VAL A 2 -1.69 -7.39 6.08
C VAL A 2 -2.79 -8.26 5.50
N LEU A 3 -3.32 -7.90 4.34
CA LEU A 3 -4.21 -8.78 3.60
C LEU A 3 -3.31 -9.71 2.78
N ASP A 4 -3.11 -10.93 3.27
CA ASP A 4 -2.74 -12.02 2.39
C ASP A 4 -3.89 -12.31 1.41
N ILE A 5 -3.68 -13.26 0.48
CA ILE A 5 -4.68 -13.61 -0.53
C ILE A 5 -6.01 -13.98 0.13
N GLU A 6 -5.99 -14.68 1.26
CA GLU A 6 -7.18 -15.15 1.95
C GLU A 6 -7.96 -13.99 2.58
N GLY A 7 -7.28 -13.07 3.26
CA GLY A 7 -7.88 -11.86 3.79
C GLY A 7 -8.46 -10.97 2.70
N ALA A 8 -7.74 -10.80 1.59
CA ALA A 8 -8.23 -10.05 0.43
C ALA A 8 -9.52 -10.65 -0.14
N LEU A 9 -9.57 -11.97 -0.28
CA LEU A 9 -10.74 -12.70 -0.76
C LEU A 9 -11.93 -12.55 0.20
N LEU A 10 -11.69 -12.61 1.52
CA LEU A 10 -12.74 -12.44 2.53
C LEU A 10 -13.31 -11.01 2.53
N VAL A 11 -12.45 -9.99 2.55
CA VAL A 11 -12.88 -8.58 2.56
C VAL A 11 -13.62 -8.22 1.27
N GLY A 12 -13.21 -8.81 0.14
CA GLY A 12 -13.89 -8.63 -1.15
C GLY A 12 -15.33 -9.17 -1.19
N GLN A 13 -15.76 -9.98 -0.21
CA GLN A 13 -17.13 -10.49 -0.11
C GLN A 13 -18.08 -9.55 0.64
N LEU A 14 -17.57 -8.51 1.31
CA LEU A 14 -18.39 -7.59 2.08
C LEU A 14 -19.21 -6.65 1.16
N PRO A 15 -20.54 -6.52 1.36
CA PRO A 15 -21.36 -5.64 0.53
C PRO A 15 -20.87 -4.18 0.54
N GLY A 16 -20.69 -3.60 -0.65
CA GLY A 16 -20.22 -2.22 -0.81
C GLY A 16 -18.70 -2.03 -0.69
N VAL A 17 -17.93 -3.08 -0.37
CA VAL A 17 -16.47 -3.01 -0.34
C VAL A 17 -15.89 -3.29 -1.73
N ASN A 18 -15.03 -2.39 -2.19
CA ASN A 18 -14.28 -2.55 -3.43
C ASN A 18 -12.81 -2.70 -3.10
N LEU A 19 -12.29 -3.92 -3.18
CA LEU A 19 -10.87 -4.19 -2.95
C LEU A 19 -10.08 -4.01 -4.26
N ARG A 20 -9.02 -3.20 -4.20
CA ARG A 20 -8.07 -3.03 -5.30
C ARG A 20 -6.66 -3.22 -4.76
N LEU A 21 -5.83 -3.92 -5.53
CA LEU A 21 -4.46 -4.25 -5.15
C LEU A 21 -3.50 -3.80 -6.26
N ALA A 22 -2.39 -3.17 -5.88
CA ALA A 22 -1.30 -2.83 -6.79
C ALA A 22 0.01 -3.33 -6.17
N LYS A 23 0.89 -3.87 -7.03
CA LYS A 23 2.25 -4.21 -6.63
C LYS A 23 3.15 -3.00 -6.85
N ILE A 24 4.03 -2.74 -5.89
CA ILE A 24 5.14 -1.80 -6.08
C ILE A 24 6.17 -2.50 -6.97
N ALA A 25 6.58 -1.84 -8.06
CA ALA A 25 7.59 -2.38 -8.96
C ALA A 25 8.99 -2.27 -8.32
N PHE A 26 9.77 -3.34 -8.44
CA PHE A 26 11.16 -3.40 -7.99
C PHE A 26 12.03 -3.90 -9.15
N ASP A 27 13.15 -3.22 -9.39
CA ASP A 27 14.13 -3.61 -10.43
C ASP A 27 15.26 -4.43 -9.83
N ALA A 28 14.91 -5.42 -8.99
CA ALA A 28 15.89 -6.25 -8.31
C ALA A 28 15.38 -7.68 -8.17
N GLU A 29 16.27 -8.65 -8.36
CA GLU A 29 15.96 -10.07 -8.13
C GLU A 29 15.78 -10.38 -6.64
N ALA A 30 16.49 -9.65 -5.77
CA ALA A 30 16.37 -9.73 -4.32
C ALA A 30 15.78 -8.44 -3.75
N ILE A 31 14.85 -8.58 -2.80
CA ILE A 31 14.25 -7.45 -2.09
C ILE A 31 14.97 -7.25 -0.75
N CYS A 32 15.58 -6.08 -0.58
CA CYS A 32 16.24 -5.66 0.66
C CYS A 32 15.83 -4.21 1.02
N ALA A 33 16.43 -3.67 2.09
CA ALA A 33 16.16 -2.31 2.53
C ALA A 33 16.44 -1.25 1.44
N ASP A 34 17.56 -1.38 0.74
CA ASP A 34 17.94 -0.46 -0.34
C ASP A 34 16.93 -0.48 -1.48
N THR A 35 16.36 -1.65 -1.79
CA THR A 35 15.32 -1.79 -2.82
C THR A 35 14.06 -1.00 -2.47
N TYR A 36 13.70 -0.94 -1.18
CA TYR A 36 12.56 -0.16 -0.71
C TYR A 36 12.84 1.35 -0.72
N GLU A 37 14.03 1.76 -0.29
CA GLU A 37 14.47 3.16 -0.35
C GLU A 37 14.53 3.66 -1.80
N ASP A 38 15.05 2.85 -2.73
CA ASP A 38 15.05 3.14 -4.16
C ASP A 38 13.62 3.28 -4.72
N ALA A 39 12.71 2.39 -4.33
CA ALA A 39 11.32 2.47 -4.76
C ALA A 39 10.61 3.73 -4.23
N MET A 40 10.93 4.18 -3.02
CA MET A 40 10.48 5.45 -2.46
C MET A 40 11.06 6.63 -3.26
N ALA A 41 12.37 6.66 -3.43
CA ALA A 41 13.07 7.74 -4.16
C ALA A 41 12.59 7.89 -5.61
N LYS A 42 12.24 6.77 -6.26
CA LYS A 42 11.70 6.75 -7.63
C LYS A 42 10.18 6.97 -7.71
N GLY A 43 9.50 7.26 -6.60
CA GLY A 43 8.06 7.53 -6.59
C GLY A 43 7.19 6.33 -6.99
N ARG A 44 7.71 5.10 -6.86
CA ARG A 44 6.99 3.88 -7.27
C ARG A 44 5.86 3.54 -6.32
N VAL A 45 6.03 3.86 -5.04
CA VAL A 45 4.97 3.71 -4.03
C VAL A 45 3.78 4.61 -4.37
N ARG A 46 4.05 5.88 -4.67
CA ARG A 46 3.03 6.85 -5.10
C ARG A 46 2.34 6.40 -6.39
N THR A 47 3.10 5.99 -7.40
CA THR A 47 2.54 5.45 -8.65
C THR A 47 1.60 4.27 -8.40
N ALA A 48 2.00 3.33 -7.53
CA ALA A 48 1.16 2.20 -7.17
C ALA A 48 -0.12 2.66 -6.44
N ALA A 49 -0.01 3.58 -5.49
CA ALA A 49 -1.16 4.13 -4.76
C ALA A 49 -2.13 4.86 -5.72
N ASP A 50 -1.62 5.74 -6.57
CA ASP A 50 -2.43 6.51 -7.52
C ASP A 50 -3.19 5.61 -8.49
N SER A 51 -2.60 4.48 -8.89
CA SER A 51 -3.28 3.49 -9.74
C SER A 51 -4.54 2.87 -9.10
N LEU A 52 -4.68 2.96 -7.78
CA LEU A 52 -5.81 2.43 -7.00
C LEU A 52 -6.88 3.49 -6.69
N ALA A 53 -6.65 4.76 -7.05
CA ALA A 53 -7.59 5.84 -6.78
C ALA A 53 -8.96 5.57 -7.40
N LEU A 54 -10.03 5.77 -6.63
CA LEU A 54 -11.41 5.66 -7.08
C LEU A 54 -11.98 7.04 -7.42
N PRO A 55 -13.05 7.10 -8.24
CA PRO A 55 -13.82 8.31 -8.46
C PRO A 55 -14.38 8.90 -7.15
N ARG A 56 -14.80 10.17 -7.18
CA ARG A 56 -15.44 10.83 -6.03
C ARG A 56 -16.69 10.05 -5.58
N GLY A 57 -16.93 10.02 -4.27
CA GLY A 57 -18.09 9.35 -3.65
C GLY A 57 -17.76 8.06 -2.88
N TYR A 58 -16.50 7.61 -2.92
CA TYR A 58 -16.02 6.48 -2.15
C TYR A 58 -15.20 6.94 -0.93
N VAL A 59 -15.30 6.19 0.17
CA VAL A 59 -14.32 6.26 1.26
C VAL A 59 -13.20 5.28 0.93
N THR A 60 -11.97 5.78 0.78
CA THR A 60 -10.81 4.96 0.45
C THR A 60 -9.94 4.73 1.69
N LEU A 61 -9.72 3.46 2.03
CA LEU A 61 -8.77 3.04 3.05
C LEU A 61 -7.52 2.48 2.38
N TRP A 62 -6.34 2.91 2.85
CA TRP A 62 -5.06 2.55 2.24
C TRP A 62 -4.31 1.58 3.15
N GLY A 63 -4.11 0.37 2.65
CA GLY A 63 -3.36 -0.67 3.35
C GLY A 63 -2.04 -0.95 2.66
N VAL A 64 -0.98 -1.13 3.45
CA VAL A 64 0.31 -1.62 2.94
C VAL A 64 0.51 -3.04 3.47
N ALA A 65 0.46 -4.01 2.57
CA ALA A 65 0.58 -5.43 2.90
C ALA A 65 2.04 -5.92 3.01
N CYS A 66 3.02 -5.01 3.01
CA CYS A 66 4.44 -5.37 3.12
C CYS A 66 4.99 -4.96 4.49
N THR A 67 5.17 -5.96 5.36
CA THR A 67 5.77 -5.82 6.70
C THR A 67 7.12 -5.12 6.63
N SER A 68 8.03 -5.61 5.78
CA SER A 68 9.39 -5.08 5.66
C SER A 68 9.42 -3.63 5.19
N LEU A 69 8.57 -3.26 4.21
CA LEU A 69 8.47 -1.88 3.73
C LEU A 69 8.01 -0.94 4.85
N SER A 70 6.94 -1.30 5.58
CA SER A 70 6.42 -0.47 6.67
C SER A 70 7.40 -0.33 7.83
N PHE A 71 8.21 -1.36 8.09
CA PHE A 71 9.21 -1.38 9.16
C PHE A 71 10.44 -0.56 8.80
N LEU A 72 10.94 -0.69 7.56
CA LEU A 72 12.21 -0.07 7.13
C LEU A 72 12.05 1.41 6.78
N ILE A 73 10.97 1.77 6.10
CA ILE A 73 10.73 3.16 5.67
C ILE A 73 10.11 3.99 6.81
N GLY A 74 9.31 3.36 7.66
CA GLY A 74 8.56 4.02 8.71
C GLY A 74 7.24 4.63 8.22
N ARG A 75 6.29 4.72 9.16
CA ARG A 75 4.90 5.12 8.91
C ARG A 75 4.76 6.50 8.27
N ASP A 76 5.47 7.50 8.79
CA ASP A 76 5.27 8.90 8.38
C ASP A 76 5.79 9.16 6.96
N ARG A 77 6.96 8.59 6.62
CA ARG A 77 7.52 8.67 5.26
C ARG A 77 6.63 7.96 4.25
N LEU A 78 6.07 6.80 4.63
CA LEU A 78 5.15 6.06 3.78
C LEU A 78 3.82 6.79 3.59
N ALA A 79 3.29 7.40 4.66
CA ALA A 79 2.06 8.18 4.60
C ALA A 79 2.18 9.40 3.67
N ALA A 80 3.36 10.01 3.57
CA ALA A 80 3.61 11.15 2.68
C ALA A 80 3.56 10.78 1.17
N GLU A 81 3.67 9.50 0.83
CA GLU A 81 3.54 9.00 -0.54
C GLU A 81 2.12 8.59 -0.91
N LEU A 82 1.19 8.62 0.05
CA LEU A 82 -0.21 8.28 -0.18
C LEU A 82 -1.04 9.54 -0.50
N PRO A 83 -2.17 9.37 -1.20
CA PRO A 83 -3.08 10.48 -1.48
C PRO A 83 -3.58 11.19 -0.22
N GLU A 84 -3.91 12.48 -0.35
CA GLU A 84 -4.43 13.27 0.76
C GLU A 84 -5.68 12.62 1.39
N GLY A 85 -5.75 12.63 2.72
CA GLY A 85 -6.83 11.97 3.47
C GLY A 85 -6.66 10.45 3.59
N ALA A 86 -5.57 9.87 3.08
CA ALA A 86 -5.28 8.46 3.27
C ALA A 86 -5.19 8.10 4.75
N ARG A 87 -5.91 7.05 5.15
CA ARG A 87 -5.70 6.37 6.42
C ARG A 87 -4.79 5.18 6.16
N LEU A 88 -3.53 5.31 6.58
CA LEU A 88 -2.55 4.23 6.57
C LEU A 88 -2.80 3.34 7.79
N VAL A 89 -3.10 2.07 7.54
CA VAL A 89 -3.20 1.03 8.57
C VAL A 89 -2.07 0.03 8.36
N THR A 90 -1.08 0.07 9.23
CA THR A 90 0.04 -0.87 9.21
C THR A 90 -0.32 -2.13 10.00
N MET A 91 0.64 -3.01 10.24
CA MET A 91 0.45 -4.20 11.09
C MET A 91 0.67 -3.92 12.58
N TRP A 92 1.01 -2.68 12.94
CA TRP A 92 1.34 -2.26 14.30
C TRP A 92 0.33 -1.28 14.89
N ASP A 93 -0.69 -0.89 14.10
CA ASP A 93 -1.86 -0.12 14.52
C ASP A 93 -3.00 -1.09 14.86
#